data_AF-L8PAB1-F1
#
_entry.id   AF-L8PAB1-F1
#
_cell.length_a   1.000
_cell.length_b   1.000
_cell.length_c   1.000
_cell.angle_alpha   90.00
_cell.angle_beta   90.00
_cell.angle_gamma   90.00
#
_symmetry.space_group_name_H-M   'P 1'
#
loop_
_entity.id
_entity.type
_entity.pdbx_description
1 polymer ?
#
loop_
_entity_poly.entity_id
_entity_poly.type
_entity_poly.pdbx_seq_one_letter_code
_entity_poly.pdbx_strand_id
1 'polypeptide(L)'
;MPLLNTPVLNRTVRRCGAATSTWEPAALQALIEEATVDAYGEDEQLTGFFTTIEESLAVPFTTTVPGVDVSVAGVDPAEDGRAAARCARAAIRQDIGILDLPLPETAPRARSGSRHTAPGPADPR
;
A
#
# COMPACT_ATOMS: atom_id res chain seq x y z
N MET A 1 -5.23 -15.34 -27.87
CA MET A 1 -5.05 -14.29 -26.85
C MET A 1 -4.47 -14.95 -25.61
N PRO A 2 -3.14 -14.98 -25.41
CA PRO A 2 -2.60 -15.73 -24.30
C PRO A 2 -2.89 -14.96 -23.02
N LEU A 3 -3.70 -15.58 -22.16
CA LEU A 3 -3.86 -15.22 -20.77
C LEU A 3 -2.46 -15.34 -20.12
N LEU A 4 -1.95 -14.28 -19.49
CA LEU A 4 -0.83 -14.39 -18.55
C LEU A 4 -1.34 -15.09 -17.27
N ASN A 5 -1.82 -16.33 -17.41
CA ASN A 5 -1.93 -17.24 -16.29
C ASN A 5 -0.70 -18.14 -16.32
N THR A 6 0.45 -17.52 -16.07
CA THR A 6 1.69 -18.22 -15.72
C THR A 6 1.90 -17.94 -14.25
N PRO A 7 2.18 -18.95 -13.39
CA PRO A 7 2.54 -18.68 -12.01
C PRO A 7 3.92 -18.00 -12.01
N VAL A 8 3.94 -16.66 -12.08
CA VAL A 8 5.13 -15.85 -11.83
C VAL A 8 5.31 -15.75 -10.30
N LEU A 9 5.38 -16.90 -9.64
CA LEU A 9 5.59 -17.03 -8.20
C LEU A 9 6.63 -18.10 -7.92
N ASN A 10 7.74 -18.04 -8.66
CA ASN A 10 9.01 -18.47 -8.11
C ASN A 10 10.16 -17.71 -8.76
N ARG A 11 10.27 -16.44 -8.40
CA ARG A 11 11.52 -15.71 -8.55
C ARG A 11 11.58 -14.82 -7.34
N THR A 12 12.59 -15.01 -6.51
CA THR A 12 12.94 -14.16 -5.37
C THR A 12 12.52 -12.73 -5.68
N VAL A 13 11.38 -12.32 -5.12
CA VAL A 13 11.12 -10.92 -4.84
C VAL A 13 12.43 -10.48 -4.22
N ARG A 14 13.11 -9.52 -4.83
CA ARG A 14 14.17 -8.87 -4.10
C ARG A 14 13.47 -8.33 -2.88
N ARG A 15 13.56 -9.05 -1.75
CA ARG A 15 13.41 -8.43 -0.44
C ARG A 15 14.22 -7.17 -0.59
N CYS A 16 13.61 -6.04 -0.31
CA CYS A 16 14.33 -4.80 -0.25
C CYS A 16 15.49 -5.04 0.73
N GLY A 17 16.68 -5.31 0.18
CA GLY A 17 17.88 -5.45 0.97
C GLY A 17 18.14 -4.05 1.48
N ALA A 18 17.82 -3.84 2.75
CA ALA A 18 17.95 -2.58 3.48
C ALA A 18 17.00 -1.43 3.08
N ALA A 19 15.70 -1.70 2.93
CA ALA A 19 14.70 -0.69 3.31
C ALA A 19 13.52 -1.33 4.05
N THR A 20 13.81 -2.04 5.14
CA THR A 20 12.97 -1.82 6.32
C THR A 20 13.20 -0.36 6.66
N SER A 21 12.33 0.52 6.19
CA SER A 21 12.20 1.84 6.81
C SER A 21 12.11 1.56 8.30
N THR A 22 13.12 1.99 9.05
CA THR A 22 13.17 1.79 10.50
C THR A 22 12.11 2.74 11.06
N TRP A 23 10.86 2.32 10.98
CA TRP A 23 9.78 3.05 11.61
C TRP A 23 10.01 2.86 13.09
N GLU A 24 10.12 3.99 13.81
CA GLU A 24 10.10 3.94 15.26
C GLU A 24 8.80 3.21 15.68
N PRO A 25 8.85 2.27 16.63
CA PRO A 25 7.67 1.50 17.02
C PRO A 25 6.48 2.41 17.36
N ALA A 26 6.74 3.56 18.00
CA ALA A 26 5.73 4.55 18.32
C ALA A 26 5.08 5.18 17.07
N ALA A 27 5.85 5.43 16.00
CA ALA A 27 5.32 5.96 14.76
C ALA A 27 4.41 4.94 14.05
N LEU A 28 4.81 3.66 14.07
CA LEU A 28 3.97 2.60 13.54
C LEU A 28 2.68 2.42 14.36
N GLN A 29 2.77 2.46 15.70
CA GLN A 29 1.59 2.38 16.56
C GLN A 29 0.63 3.54 16.31
N ALA A 30 1.14 4.78 16.18
CA ALA A 30 0.29 5.94 15.90
C ALA A 30 -0.49 5.80 14.58
N LEU A 31 0.12 5.24 13.54
CA LEU A 31 -0.55 5.01 12.25
C LEU A 31 -1.59 3.89 12.32
N ILE A 32 -1.35 2.87 13.15
CA ILE A 32 -2.35 1.83 13.43
C ILE A 32 -3.53 2.43 14.21
N GLU A 33 -3.24 3.18 15.27
CA GLU A 33 -4.26 3.84 16.11
C GLU A 33 -5.12 4.79 15.27
N GLU A 34 -4.52 5.58 14.37
CA GLU A 34 -5.24 6.45 13.43
C GLU A 34 -6.16 5.62 12.53
N ALA A 35 -5.66 4.55 11.94
CA ALA A 35 -6.44 3.70 11.04
C ALA A 35 -7.58 2.95 11.74
N THR A 36 -7.48 2.71 13.05
CA THR A 36 -8.47 1.91 13.81
C THR A 36 -9.26 2.71 14.84
N VAL A 37 -9.16 4.04 14.87
CA VAL A 37 -9.74 4.90 15.91
C VAL A 37 -11.25 4.70 16.12
N ASP A 38 -11.97 4.46 15.02
CA ASP A 38 -13.43 4.27 14.99
C ASP A 38 -13.85 2.82 14.72
N ALA A 39 -12.94 1.85 14.90
CA ALA A 39 -13.19 0.44 14.57
C ALA A 39 -13.59 -0.40 15.80
N TYR A 40 -14.73 -1.08 15.70
CA TYR A 40 -15.34 -1.96 16.71
C TYR A 40 -15.34 -3.44 16.29
N GLY A 41 -14.26 -3.90 15.66
CA GLY A 41 -14.07 -5.30 15.25
C GLY A 41 -13.09 -5.45 14.10
N GLU A 42 -12.76 -6.69 13.74
CA GLU A 42 -11.77 -6.97 12.69
C GLU A 42 -12.19 -6.42 11.31
N ASP A 43 -13.47 -6.53 10.96
CA ASP A 43 -14.00 -6.03 9.67
C ASP A 43 -13.91 -4.50 9.58
N GLU A 44 -14.18 -3.81 10.69
CA GLU A 44 -14.09 -2.35 10.77
C GLU A 44 -12.62 -1.89 10.81
N GLN A 45 -11.74 -2.63 11.49
CA GLN A 45 -10.29 -2.36 11.49
C GLN A 45 -9.70 -2.52 10.09
N LEU A 46 -10.13 -3.56 9.37
CA LEU A 46 -9.72 -3.81 8.00
C LEU A 46 -10.18 -2.66 7.10
N THR A 47 -11.45 -2.25 7.22
CA THR A 47 -12.02 -1.12 6.47
C THR A 47 -11.31 0.19 6.78
N GLY A 48 -10.98 0.45 8.05
CA GLY A 48 -10.21 1.61 8.48
C GLY A 48 -8.83 1.66 7.85
N PHE A 49 -8.10 0.53 7.86
CA PHE A 49 -6.79 0.42 7.23
C PHE A 49 -6.84 0.71 5.71
N PHE A 50 -7.83 0.16 5.01
CA PHE A 50 -8.03 0.42 3.58
C PHE A 50 -8.34 1.88 3.30
N THR A 51 -9.22 2.48 4.10
CA THR A 51 -9.58 3.90 4.00
C THR A 51 -8.35 4.78 4.18
N THR A 52 -7.52 4.54 5.21
CA THR A 52 -6.30 5.32 5.45
C THR A 52 -5.33 5.24 4.28
N ILE A 53 -5.13 4.07 3.69
CA ILE A 53 -4.27 3.90 2.49
C ILE A 53 -4.84 4.67 1.30
N GLU A 54 -6.15 4.53 1.06
CA GLU A 54 -6.82 5.24 -0.02
C GLU A 54 -6.64 6.75 0.16
N GLU A 55 -7.02 7.29 1.31
CA GLU A 55 -6.96 8.73 1.60
C GLU A 55 -5.53 9.28 1.61
N SER A 56 -4.53 8.47 1.94
CA SER A 56 -3.13 8.92 1.99
C SER A 56 -2.46 8.91 0.64
N LEU A 57 -2.77 7.96 -0.24
CA LEU A 57 -2.08 7.81 -1.53
C LEU A 57 -2.69 8.69 -2.62
N ALA A 58 -1.86 9.55 -3.21
CA ALA A 58 -2.20 10.17 -4.48
C ALA A 58 -2.10 9.13 -5.59
N VAL A 59 -3.17 9.01 -6.36
CA VAL A 59 -3.26 8.15 -7.54
C VAL A 59 -3.57 9.01 -8.78
N PRO A 60 -3.14 8.59 -9.98
CA PRO A 60 -2.26 7.44 -10.23
C PRO A 60 -0.79 7.74 -9.89
N PHE A 61 -0.02 6.69 -9.59
CA PHE A 61 1.46 6.74 -9.55
C PHE A 61 2.07 5.57 -10.34
N THR A 62 3.34 5.69 -10.72
CA THR A 62 4.03 4.66 -11.52
C THR A 62 4.97 3.84 -10.64
N THR A 63 4.95 2.52 -10.83
CA THR A 63 5.98 1.61 -10.31
C THR A 63 6.37 0.60 -11.39
N THR A 64 7.45 -0.15 -11.17
CA THR A 64 8.00 -1.09 -12.13
C THR A 64 7.82 -2.52 -11.63
N VAL A 65 6.99 -3.31 -12.33
CA VAL A 65 6.67 -4.71 -12.02
C VAL A 65 7.36 -5.61 -13.06
N PRO A 66 8.19 -6.56 -12.59
CA PRO A 66 9.57 -6.79 -13.03
C PRO A 66 9.94 -6.24 -14.42
N GLY A 67 10.51 -5.03 -14.41
CA GLY A 67 11.08 -4.35 -15.58
C GLY A 67 10.07 -3.63 -16.48
N VAL A 68 8.79 -3.63 -16.11
CA VAL A 68 7.72 -3.02 -16.89
C VAL A 68 7.01 -1.96 -16.06
N ASP A 69 6.92 -0.74 -16.60
CA ASP A 69 6.17 0.33 -15.95
C ASP A 69 4.67 0.05 -15.96
N VAL A 70 4.08 0.14 -14.77
CA VAL A 70 2.66 0.01 -14.52
C VAL A 70 2.16 1.24 -13.78
N SER A 71 0.95 1.67 -14.10
CA SER A 71 0.26 2.74 -13.39
C SER A 71 -0.63 2.12 -12.31
N VAL A 72 -0.41 2.48 -11.06
CA VAL A 72 -1.25 2.09 -9.93
C VAL A 72 -2.39 3.10 -9.81
N ALA A 73 -3.62 2.62 -9.96
CA ALA A 73 -4.82 3.44 -9.95
C ALA A 73 -5.50 3.52 -8.58
N GLY A 74 -5.17 2.61 -7.66
CA GLY A 74 -5.79 2.50 -6.34
C GLY A 74 -5.34 1.24 -5.62
N VAL A 75 -5.73 1.13 -4.35
CA VAL A 75 -5.60 -0.06 -3.52
C VAL A 75 -6.98 -0.40 -2.99
N ASP A 76 -7.40 -1.64 -3.16
CA ASP A 76 -8.73 -2.12 -2.78
C ASP A 76 -8.62 -3.43 -2.00
N PRO A 77 -9.62 -3.76 -1.15
CA PRO A 77 -9.73 -5.07 -0.55
C PRO A 77 -9.96 -6.14 -1.62
N ALA A 78 -9.23 -7.25 -1.51
CA ALA A 78 -9.47 -8.48 -2.24
C ALA A 78 -10.46 -9.38 -1.47
N GLU A 79 -11.02 -10.38 -2.16
CA GLU A 79 -11.99 -11.33 -1.57
C GLU A 79 -11.42 -12.12 -0.38
N ASP A 80 -10.10 -12.28 -0.29
CA ASP A 80 -9.41 -12.97 0.81
C ASP A 80 -9.02 -12.04 1.97
N GLY A 81 -9.50 -10.79 1.98
CA GLY A 81 -9.23 -9.79 2.99
C GLY A 81 -7.85 -9.13 2.87
N ARG A 82 -7.09 -9.42 1.81
CA ARG A 82 -5.79 -8.78 1.57
C ARG A 82 -5.93 -7.51 0.76
N ALA A 83 -4.92 -6.66 0.82
CA ALA A 83 -4.83 -5.46 0.00
C ALA A 83 -4.26 -5.78 -1.39
N ALA A 84 -4.95 -5.33 -2.44
CA ALA A 84 -4.51 -5.46 -3.82
C ALA A 84 -4.47 -4.09 -4.51
N ALA A 85 -3.37 -3.82 -5.20
CA ALA A 85 -3.20 -2.63 -6.02
C ALA A 85 -3.76 -2.88 -7.43
N ARG A 86 -4.71 -2.02 -7.85
CA ARG A 86 -5.22 -2.03 -9.23
C ARG A 86 -4.19 -1.42 -10.16
N CYS A 87 -3.52 -2.28 -10.92
CA CYS A 87 -2.44 -1.91 -11.83
C CYS A 87 -2.92 -1.89 -13.28
N ALA A 88 -2.49 -0.89 -14.03
CA ALA A 88 -2.87 -0.65 -15.40
C ALA A 88 -1.63 -0.47 -16.30
N ARG A 89 -1.63 -1.15 -17.44
CA ARG A 89 -0.67 -0.91 -18.52
C ARG A 89 -1.36 -1.02 -19.87
N ALA A 90 -1.38 0.07 -20.63
CA ALA A 90 -2.12 0.15 -21.89
C ALA A 90 -3.56 -0.37 -21.72
N ALA A 91 -3.96 -1.41 -22.46
CA ALA A 91 -5.28 -2.03 -22.37
C ALA A 91 -5.41 -3.10 -21.26
N ILE A 92 -4.31 -3.46 -20.59
CA ILE A 92 -4.30 -4.51 -19.57
C ILE A 92 -4.58 -3.88 -18.20
N ARG A 93 -5.41 -4.56 -17.40
CA ARG A 93 -5.69 -4.27 -15.99
C ARG A 93 -5.45 -5.55 -15.19
N GLN A 94 -4.78 -5.42 -14.06
CA GLN A 94 -4.43 -6.55 -13.20
C GLN A 94 -4.33 -6.08 -11.75
N ASP A 95 -4.82 -6.91 -10.84
CA ASP A 95 -4.64 -6.70 -9.41
C ASP A 95 -3.37 -7.42 -8.95
N ILE A 96 -2.55 -6.71 -8.18
CA ILE A 96 -1.30 -7.21 -7.62
C ILE A 96 -1.37 -7.02 -6.12
N GLY A 97 -1.11 -8.07 -5.33
CA GLY A 97 -1.09 -7.95 -3.87
C GLY A 97 -0.12 -6.86 -3.42
N ILE A 98 -0.50 -6.03 -2.44
CA ILE A 98 0.31 -4.85 -2.05
C ILE A 98 1.73 -5.23 -1.60
N LEU A 99 1.89 -6.45 -1.05
CA LEU A 99 3.18 -6.99 -0.61
C LEU A 99 4.04 -7.51 -1.76
N ASP A 100 3.41 -7.80 -2.91
CA ASP A 100 4.06 -8.22 -4.14
C ASP A 100 4.31 -7.05 -5.11
N LEU A 101 3.73 -5.88 -4.82
CA LEU A 101 3.94 -4.65 -5.57
C LEU A 101 5.32 -4.05 -5.22
N PRO A 102 6.26 -3.95 -6.17
CA PRO A 102 7.53 -3.29 -5.92
C PRO A 102 7.31 -1.82 -5.56
N LEU A 103 8.09 -1.33 -4.60
CA LEU A 103 8.08 0.09 -4.25
C LEU A 103 8.58 0.91 -5.45
N PRO A 104 7.91 2.04 -5.76
CA PRO A 104 8.37 2.94 -6.80
C PRO A 104 9.70 3.59 -6.41
N GLU A 105 10.51 3.96 -7.40
CA GLU A 105 11.80 4.64 -7.17
C GLU A 105 11.63 5.98 -6.45
N THR A 106 10.53 6.68 -6.73
CA THR A 106 10.11 7.89 -6.02
C THR A 106 8.83 7.59 -5.26
N ALA A 107 8.81 7.92 -3.96
CA ALA A 107 7.61 7.76 -3.14
C ALA A 107 6.41 8.47 -3.78
N PRO A 108 5.22 7.84 -3.81
CA PRO A 108 4.01 8.50 -4.26
C PRO A 108 3.75 9.74 -3.42
N ARG A 109 3.19 10.78 -4.05
CA ARG A 109 2.78 11.96 -3.30
C ARG A 109 1.65 11.58 -2.33
N ALA A 110 1.58 12.26 -1.20
CA ALA A 110 0.38 12.24 -0.39
C ALA A 110 -0.80 12.84 -1.18
N ARG A 111 -2.01 12.29 -1.00
CA ARG A 111 -3.23 12.88 -1.56
C ARG A 111 -3.41 14.29 -1.00
N SER A 112 -3.80 15.23 -1.86
CA SER A 112 -4.05 16.61 -1.42
C SER A 112 -5.17 16.63 -0.37
N GLY A 113 -4.84 17.06 0.85
CA GLY A 113 -5.79 17.08 1.97
C GLY A 113 -5.61 15.95 2.99
N SER A 114 -4.66 15.02 2.79
CA SER A 114 -4.31 14.09 3.87
C SER A 114 -3.71 14.88 5.04
N ARG A 115 -4.33 14.75 6.22
CA ARG A 115 -3.82 15.37 7.46
C ARG A 115 -2.72 14.48 8.01
N HIS A 116 -1.49 14.63 7.55
CA HIS A 116 -0.35 14.10 8.30
C HIS A 116 0.12 15.18 9.27
N THR A 117 -0.50 15.21 10.45
CA THR A 117 0.13 15.90 11.60
C THR A 117 1.16 14.93 12.16
N ALA A 118 2.43 15.33 12.17
CA ALA A 118 3.46 14.55 12.84
C ALA A 118 3.05 14.30 14.31
N PRO A 119 3.33 13.12 14.90
CA PRO A 119 3.11 12.92 16.32
C PRO A 119 3.91 13.98 17.09
N GLY A 120 3.20 14.82 17.85
CA GLY A 120 3.84 15.75 18.79
C GLY A 120 4.67 14.98 19.82
N PRO A 121 5.68 15.60 20.43
CA PRO A 121 6.51 14.92 21.42
C PRO A 121 5.61 14.32 22.50
N ALA A 122 5.77 13.01 22.74
CA ALA A 122 5.05 12.31 23.78
C ALA A 122 5.31 13.02 25.12
N ASP A 123 4.24 13.50 25.74
CA ASP A 123 4.30 14.18 27.04
C ASP A 123 4.73 13.16 28.11
N PRO A 124 5.90 13.34 28.75
CA PRO A 124 6.30 12.46 29.84
C PRO A 124 5.45 12.81 31.07
N ARG A 125 4.58 11.87 31.46
CA ARG A 125 3.82 11.92 32.72
C ARG A 125 4.72 12.07 33.95
#